data_AF-A0A4U9TUB8-F1
#
_entry.id   AF-A0A4U9TUB8-F1
#
_cell.length_a   1.000
_cell.length_b   1.000
_cell.length_c   1.000
_cell.angle_alpha   90.00
_cell.angle_beta   90.00
_cell.angle_gamma   90.00
#
_symmetry.space_group_name_H-M   'P 1'
#
loop_
_entity.id
_entity.type
_entity.pdbx_description
1 polymer ?
#
loop_
_entity_poly.entity_id
_entity_poly.type
_entity_poly.pdbx_seq_one_letter_code
_entity_poly.pdbx_strand_id
1 'polypeptide(L)'
;MITQGKAQPKVPSSALFKFNLRDAGTLIGLLIIVVTFSLLSPGFLTVPNLLNILQQSSINGIIALGMTLVIISGGIDLSVGPTAALSAVLGATLMVAGCPYRWR
;
A
#
# COMPACT_ATOMS: atom_id res chain seq x y z
N MET A 1 -26.46 -5.03 64.61
CA MET A 1 -25.31 -4.27 64.10
C MET A 1 -25.28 -4.41 62.59
N ILE A 2 -25.30 -3.25 61.94
CA ILE A 2 -25.46 -2.99 60.50
C ILE A 2 -24.07 -2.88 59.90
N THR A 3 -23.73 -3.68 58.88
CA THR A 3 -22.66 -3.32 57.95
C THR A 3 -23.09 -3.68 56.53
N GLN A 4 -23.68 -2.68 55.87
CA GLN A 4 -23.86 -2.61 54.43
C GLN A 4 -22.47 -2.46 53.78
N GLY A 5 -21.97 -3.52 53.13
CA GLY A 5 -20.77 -3.47 52.29
C GLY A 5 -21.15 -3.08 50.86
N LYS A 6 -20.99 -1.80 50.52
CA LYS A 6 -21.13 -1.19 49.18
C LYS A 6 -20.73 -2.13 48.03
N ALA A 7 -21.68 -2.51 47.19
CA ALA A 7 -21.40 -3.04 45.86
C ALA A 7 -20.73 -1.95 45.01
N GLN A 8 -19.49 -2.16 44.61
CA GLN A 8 -18.77 -1.24 43.73
C GLN A 8 -19.25 -1.42 42.28
N PRO A 9 -19.60 -0.35 41.56
CA PRO A 9 -19.90 -0.45 40.14
C PRO A 9 -18.58 -0.72 39.39
N LYS A 10 -18.45 -1.91 38.77
CA LYS A 10 -17.42 -2.16 37.75
C LYS A 10 -17.75 -1.27 36.55
N VAL A 11 -17.16 -0.08 36.52
CA VAL A 11 -17.10 0.74 35.31
C VAL A 11 -16.52 -0.14 34.20
N PRO A 12 -17.17 -0.24 33.02
CA PRO A 12 -16.57 -0.91 31.90
C PRO A 12 -15.30 -0.13 31.57
N SER A 13 -14.14 -0.73 31.87
CA SER A 13 -12.85 -0.24 31.40
C SER A 13 -12.96 -0.19 29.89
N SER A 14 -13.20 1.00 29.35
CA SER A 14 -13.12 1.24 27.93
C SER A 14 -11.79 0.66 27.48
N ALA A 15 -11.84 -0.38 26.65
CA ALA A 15 -10.68 -0.92 25.99
C ALA A 15 -10.20 0.18 25.04
N LEU A 16 -9.46 1.13 25.60
CA LEU A 16 -8.73 2.16 24.88
C LEU A 16 -7.86 1.41 23.89
N PHE A 17 -8.15 1.65 22.61
CA PHE A 17 -7.38 1.19 21.47
C PHE A 17 -5.89 1.28 21.80
N LYS A 18 -5.25 0.13 22.05
CA LYS A 18 -3.81 0.04 22.19
C LYS A 18 -3.23 0.17 20.79
N PHE A 19 -3.00 1.40 20.35
CA PHE A 19 -2.30 1.66 19.09
C PHE A 19 -0.83 1.25 19.27
N ASN A 20 -0.47 0.13 18.67
CA ASN A 20 0.90 -0.33 18.64
C ASN A 20 1.64 0.51 17.59
N LEU A 21 2.53 1.42 18.03
CA LEU A 21 3.29 2.32 17.15
C LEU A 21 4.06 1.57 16.05
N ARG A 22 4.41 0.31 16.31
CA ARG A 22 5.09 -0.58 15.37
C ARG A 22 4.20 -1.00 14.20
N ASP A 23 2.92 -1.24 14.46
CA ASP A 23 1.94 -1.61 13.42
C ASP A 23 1.46 -0.36 12.66
N ALA A 24 1.52 0.82 13.30
CA ALA A 24 1.20 2.10 12.68
C ALA A 24 2.34 2.67 11.81
N GLY A 25 3.54 2.08 11.82
CA GLY A 25 4.72 2.62 11.13
C GLY A 25 4.52 2.81 9.62
N THR A 26 3.79 1.90 8.97
CA THR A 26 3.45 2.01 7.53
C THR A 26 2.49 3.16 7.26
N LEU A 27 1.45 3.32 8.09
CA LEU A 27 0.50 4.42 7.98
C LEU A 27 1.15 5.78 8.25
N ILE A 28 2.02 5.85 9.25
CA ILE A 28 2.80 7.04 9.59
C ILE A 28 3.74 7.39 8.42
N GLY A 29 4.45 6.40 7.86
CA GLY A 29 5.30 6.60 6.69
C GLY A 29 4.53 7.11 5.47
N LEU A 30 3.35 6.54 5.19
CA LEU A 30 2.46 6.99 4.12
C LEU A 30 2.07 8.46 4.31
N LEU A 31 1.64 8.85 5.52
CA LEU A 31 1.26 10.23 5.82
C LEU A 31 2.42 11.20 5.62
N ILE A 32 3.62 10.85 6.08
CA ILE A 32 4.82 11.68 5.90
C ILE A 32 5.11 11.90 4.41
N ILE A 33 5.06 10.85 3.60
CA ILE A 33 5.29 10.92 2.15
C ILE A 33 4.23 11.81 1.49
N VAL A 34 2.95 11.59 1.78
CA VAL A 34 1.84 12.38 1.21
C VAL A 34 1.99 13.87 1.52
N VAL A 35 2.27 14.22 2.78
CA VAL A 35 2.47 15.62 3.18
C VAL A 35 3.68 16.21 2.48
N THR A 36 4.80 15.49 2.44
CA THR A 36 6.04 15.98 1.81
C THR A 36 5.84 16.26 0.32
N PHE A 37 5.26 15.32 -0.43
CA PHE A 37 5.02 15.51 -1.86
C PHE A 37 3.92 16.54 -2.14
N SER A 38 2.93 16.67 -1.26
CA SER A 38 1.93 17.73 -1.36
C SER A 38 2.53 19.13 -1.22
N LEU A 39 3.60 19.29 -0.42
CA LEU A 39 4.29 20.58 -0.25
C LEU A 39 5.30 20.85 -1.37
N LEU A 40 6.01 19.82 -1.83
CA LEU A 40 7.05 19.95 -2.84
C LEU A 40 6.51 20.03 -4.27
N SER A 41 5.34 19.44 -4.54
CA SER A 41 4.75 19.38 -5.88
C SER A 41 3.30 19.91 -5.86
N PRO A 42 3.06 21.10 -6.45
CA PRO A 42 1.71 21.69 -6.53
C PRO A 42 0.70 20.81 -7.28
N GLY A 43 1.19 19.91 -8.15
CA GLY A 43 0.37 18.98 -8.91
C GLY A 43 0.03 17.68 -8.18
N PHE A 44 0.64 17.41 -7.01
CA PHE A 44 0.53 16.11 -6.35
C PHE A 44 -0.90 15.77 -5.93
N LEU A 45 -1.63 16.71 -5.34
CA LEU A 45 -3.01 16.49 -4.89
C LEU A 45 -4.07 16.69 -5.98
N THR A 46 -3.67 16.83 -7.24
CA THR A 46 -4.63 16.95 -8.33
C THR A 46 -5.35 15.62 -8.57
N VAL A 47 -6.64 15.67 -8.92
CA VAL A 47 -7.46 14.46 -9.19
C VAL A 47 -6.80 13.53 -10.21
N PRO A 48 -6.24 14.00 -11.35
CA PRO A 48 -5.57 13.12 -12.29
C PRO A 48 -4.36 12.40 -11.68
N ASN A 49 -3.55 13.08 -10.87
CA ASN A 49 -2.39 12.47 -10.22
C ASN A 49 -2.79 11.45 -9.15
N LEU A 50 -3.82 11.77 -8.35
CA LEU A 50 -4.38 10.85 -7.36
C LEU A 50 -4.94 9.59 -8.02
N LEU A 51 -5.71 9.75 -9.10
CA LEU A 51 -6.24 8.62 -9.86
C LEU A 51 -5.11 7.78 -10.46
N ASN A 52 -4.04 8.41 -10.97
CA ASN A 52 -2.88 7.68 -11.48
C ASN A 52 -2.17 6.86 -10.38
N ILE A 53 -1.95 7.45 -9.19
CA ILE A 53 -1.35 6.75 -8.06
C ILE A 53 -2.23 5.58 -7.62
N LEU A 54 -3.54 5.80 -7.47
CA LEU A 54 -4.49 4.76 -7.05
C LEU A 54 -4.59 3.63 -8.08
N GLN A 55 -4.59 3.94 -9.38
CA GLN A 55 -4.59 2.93 -10.44
C GLN A 55 -3.31 2.08 -10.40
N GLN A 56 -2.14 2.71 -10.34
CA GLN A 56 -0.86 1.99 -10.26
C GLN A 56 -0.78 1.12 -8.99
N SER A 57 -1.22 1.63 -7.85
CA SER A 57 -1.27 0.87 -6.61
C SER A 57 -2.25 -0.31 -6.70
N SER A 58 -3.40 -0.13 -7.37
CA SER A 58 -4.41 -1.18 -7.54
C SER A 58 -3.90 -2.30 -8.43
N ILE A 59 -3.20 -1.97 -9.53
CA ILE A 59 -2.57 -2.96 -10.42
C ILE A 59 -1.58 -3.82 -9.61
N ASN A 60 -0.68 -3.19 -8.86
CA ASN A 60 0.29 -3.91 -8.03
C ASN A 60 -0.41 -4.76 -6.94
N GLY A 61 -1.48 -4.24 -6.33
CA GLY A 61 -2.27 -4.96 -5.33
C GLY A 61 -2.93 -6.23 -5.89
N ILE A 62 -3.56 -6.15 -7.08
CA ILE A 62 -4.18 -7.31 -7.74
C ILE A 62 -3.13 -8.36 -8.11
N ILE A 63 -1.99 -7.93 -8.65
CA ILE A 63 -0.87 -8.83 -8.96
C ILE A 63 -0.36 -9.52 -7.71
N ALA A 64 -0.17 -8.78 -6.61
CA ALA A 64 0.25 -9.34 -5.32
C ALA A 64 -0.75 -10.38 -4.78
N LEU A 65 -2.06 -10.10 -4.87
CA LEU A 65 -3.11 -11.05 -4.49
C LEU A 65 -3.06 -12.33 -5.34
N GLY A 66 -2.90 -12.20 -6.66
CA GLY A 66 -2.72 -13.34 -7.56
C GLY A 66 -1.49 -14.18 -7.20
N MET A 67 -0.36 -13.53 -6.92
CA MET A 67 0.86 -14.22 -6.47
C MET A 67 0.67 -14.96 -5.15
N THR A 68 -0.05 -14.40 -4.17
CA THR A 68 -0.34 -15.11 -2.92
C THR A 68 -1.15 -16.39 -3.13
N LEU A 69 -2.14 -16.38 -4.03
CA LEU A 69 -2.94 -17.58 -4.34
C LEU A 69 -2.10 -18.67 -5.03
N VAL A 70 -1.19 -18.28 -5.91
CA VAL A 70 -0.26 -19.20 -6.60
C VAL A 70 0.72 -19.85 -5.61
N ILE A 71 1.30 -19.05 -4.70
CA ILE A 71 2.22 -19.53 -3.65
C ILE A 71 1.52 -20.57 -2.77
N ILE A 72 0.28 -20.28 -2.33
CA ILE A 72 -0.48 -21.20 -1.46
C ILE A 72 -0.88 -22.48 -2.22
N SER A 73 -1.11 -22.40 -3.52
CA SER A 73 -1.48 -23.55 -4.37
C SER A 73 -0.30 -24.50 -4.67
N GLY A 74 0.91 -24.21 -4.17
CA GLY A 74 2.11 -25.03 -4.42
C GLY A 74 2.63 -24.96 -5.86
N GLY A 75 2.05 -24.06 -6.68
CA GLY A 75 2.49 -23.79 -8.04
C GLY A 75 3.70 -22.88 -8.02
N ILE A 76 4.80 -23.32 -8.63
CA ILE A 76 6.08 -22.60 -8.69
C ILE A 76 6.05 -21.49 -9.77
N ASP A 77 4.90 -21.25 -10.40
CA ASP A 77 4.82 -20.31 -11.52
C ASP A 77 4.71 -18.85 -11.05
N LEU A 78 5.86 -18.34 -10.61
CA LEU A 78 6.14 -16.94 -10.29
C LEU A 78 6.52 -16.12 -11.53
N SER A 79 6.28 -16.61 -12.76
CA SER A 79 6.77 -15.98 -14.00
C SER A 79 6.30 -14.53 -14.21
N VAL A 80 5.27 -14.06 -13.49
CA VAL A 80 4.84 -12.65 -13.51
C VAL A 80 5.94 -11.67 -13.12
N GLY A 81 6.84 -12.05 -12.20
CA GLY A 81 7.97 -11.20 -11.78
C GLY A 81 9.02 -11.06 -12.88
N PRO A 82 9.61 -12.17 -13.37
CA PRO A 82 10.57 -12.15 -14.47
C PRO A 82 10.02 -11.54 -15.77
N THR A 83 8.74 -11.76 -16.09
CA THR A 83 8.11 -11.21 -17.30
C THR A 83 7.96 -9.69 -17.23
N ALA A 84 7.58 -9.15 -16.05
CA ALA A 84 7.51 -7.72 -15.82
C ALA A 84 8.90 -7.06 -15.83
N ALA A 85 9.92 -7.73 -15.27
CA ALA A 85 11.29 -7.24 -15.32
C ALA A 85 11.85 -7.22 -16.75
N LEU A 86 11.63 -8.29 -17.53
CA LEU A 86 12.07 -8.39 -18.92
C LEU A 86 11.40 -7.33 -19.80
N SER A 87 10.09 -7.13 -19.65
CA SER A 87 9.37 -6.12 -20.43
C SER A 87 9.84 -4.70 -20.11
N ALA A 88 10.14 -4.40 -18.84
CA ALA A 88 10.70 -3.11 -18.43
C ALA A 88 12.10 -2.87 -19.03
N VAL A 89 13.00 -3.88 -18.97
CA VAL A 89 14.35 -3.78 -19.55
C VAL A 89 14.30 -3.61 -21.06
N LEU A 90 13.46 -4.39 -21.75
CA LEU A 90 13.28 -4.25 -23.20
C LEU A 90 12.73 -2.88 -23.57
N GLY A 91 11.70 -2.40 -22.86
CA GLY A 91 11.15 -1.06 -23.07
C GLY A 91 12.19 0.04 -22.87
N ALA A 92 12.95 -0.01 -21.78
CA ALA A 92 14.02 0.94 -21.49
C ALA A 92 15.13 0.90 -22.56
N THR A 93 15.55 -0.30 -22.96
CA THR A 93 16.58 -0.50 -23.98
C THR A 93 16.13 0.08 -25.33
N LEU A 94 14.88 -0.13 -25.73
CA LEU A 94 14.32 0.42 -26.96
C LEU A 94 14.23 1.96 -26.92
N MET A 95 13.88 2.54 -25.76
CA MET A 95 13.89 4.00 -25.58
C MET A 95 15.31 4.58 -25.71
N VAL A 96 16.32 3.93 -25.12
CA VAL A 96 17.72 4.36 -25.21
C VAL A 96 18.30 4.17 -26.61
N ALA A 97 17.91 3.09 -27.30
CA ALA A 97 18.36 2.81 -28.66
C ALA A 97 17.82 3.80 -29.72
N GLY A 98 17.01 4.79 -29.32
CA GLY A 98 16.42 5.77 -30.22
C GLY A 98 15.40 5.16 -31.17
N CYS A 99 14.89 3.96 -30.85
CA CYS A 99 13.93 3.27 -31.69
C CYS A 99 12.64 4.10 -31.73
N PRO A 100 12.16 4.54 -32.92
CA PRO A 100 11.03 5.44 -33.00
C PRO A 100 9.76 4.74 -32.55
N TYR A 101 9.26 5.11 -31.37
CA TYR A 101 7.93 4.75 -30.92
C TYR A 101 6.94 5.60 -31.72
N ARG A 102 6.48 5.10 -32.86
CA ARG A 102 5.44 5.78 -33.64
C ARG A 102 4.09 5.51 -32.99
N TRP A 103 3.77 6.28 -31.95
CA TRP A 103 2.45 6.37 -31.36
C TRP A 103 1.55 7.13 -32.35
N ARG A 104 0.74 6.39 -33.10
CA ARG A 104 -0.42 6.94 -33.79
C ARG A 104 -1.66 6.46 -33.06
#